data_AF-F2NE62-F1
#
_entry.id   AF-F2NE62-F1
#
_cell.length_a   1.000
_cell.length_b   1.000
_cell.length_c   1.000
_cell.angle_alpha   90.00
_cell.angle_beta   90.00
_cell.angle_gamma   90.00
#
_symmetry.space_group_name_H-M   'P 1'
#
loop_
_entity.id
_entity.type
_entity.pdbx_description
1 polymer ?
#
loop_
_entity_poly.entity_id
_entity_poly.type
_entity_poly.pdbx_seq_one_letter_code
_entity_poly.pdbx_strand_id
1 'polypeptide(L)'
;MKVFSEILARLPGLFSVELGIDVAANPQQRQRWFLAAILFGGRISGKLAAHTYKVFAEQDAVRPEVIVALGWDRLVTLLDRGGYTRCDYKTATKLLAVMGALVDQYEADLERLHDRAQSADDLEVRLQNLGAGIGPVTVNIFLRELRGIWSKADPPLSFLTQLSSENLGILPSGISPRQALETLQAEWRSQPVEGRAFSDLEAALVRLGRDFCRKKSDSLCPLGTWCRKRTCPHKSPRSYTLS
;
A
#
# COMPACT_ATOMS: atom_id res chain seq x y z
N MET A 1 -3.55 -15.46 -23.67
CA MET A 1 -3.99 -14.44 -22.70
C MET A 1 -2.78 -13.80 -22.07
N LYS A 2 -2.82 -12.48 -21.84
CA LYS A 2 -1.69 -11.71 -21.28
C LYS A 2 -1.74 -11.77 -19.76
N VAL A 3 -0.60 -11.98 -19.10
CA VAL A 3 -0.50 -12.22 -17.64
C VAL A 3 -1.13 -11.12 -16.78
N PHE A 4 -1.13 -9.87 -17.25
CA PHE A 4 -1.72 -8.74 -16.50
C PHE A 4 -3.25 -8.79 -16.41
N SER A 5 -3.94 -9.15 -17.49
CA SER A 5 -5.39 -9.37 -17.45
C SER A 5 -5.75 -10.47 -16.46
N GLU A 6 -4.94 -11.53 -16.39
CA GLU A 6 -5.12 -12.67 -15.50
C GLU A 6 -4.88 -12.33 -14.02
N ILE A 7 -3.91 -11.44 -13.75
CA ILE A 7 -3.68 -10.86 -12.42
C ILE A 7 -4.91 -10.03 -12.00
N LEU A 8 -5.31 -9.07 -12.84
CA LEU A 8 -6.36 -8.10 -12.54
C LEU A 8 -7.77 -8.69 -12.53
N ALA A 9 -7.97 -9.86 -13.15
CA ALA A 9 -9.22 -10.61 -13.08
C ALA A 9 -9.35 -11.44 -11.79
N ARG A 10 -8.23 -11.88 -11.19
CA ARG A 10 -8.25 -12.80 -10.03
C ARG A 10 -7.92 -12.13 -8.70
N LEU A 11 -7.31 -10.95 -8.73
CA LEU A 11 -6.89 -10.23 -7.54
C LEU A 11 -7.48 -8.82 -7.54
N PRO A 12 -7.96 -8.33 -6.38
CA PRO A 12 -8.38 -6.93 -6.25
C PRO A 12 -7.23 -5.96 -6.55
N GLY A 13 -7.57 -4.76 -7.03
CA GLY A 13 -6.63 -3.67 -7.25
C GLY A 13 -6.29 -2.92 -5.96
N LEU A 14 -6.45 -1.60 -6.01
CA LEU A 14 -6.10 -0.66 -4.94
C LEU A 14 -6.66 -1.07 -3.56
N PHE A 15 -5.87 -0.86 -2.51
CA PHE A 15 -6.30 -1.09 -1.13
C PHE A 15 -7.22 0.02 -0.63
N SER A 16 -7.07 1.25 -1.12
CA SER A 16 -7.94 2.37 -0.76
C SER A 16 -9.42 2.09 -1.10
N VAL A 17 -9.68 1.44 -2.23
CA VAL A 17 -11.05 1.12 -2.70
C VAL A 17 -11.78 0.19 -1.74
N GLU A 18 -11.10 -0.78 -1.12
CA GLU A 18 -11.69 -1.67 -0.10
C GLU A 18 -12.10 -0.94 1.18
N LEU A 19 -11.54 0.24 1.41
CA LEU A 19 -11.87 1.13 2.51
C LEU A 19 -12.90 2.21 2.13
N GLY A 20 -13.41 2.19 0.89
CA GLY A 20 -14.28 3.24 0.36
C GLY A 20 -13.57 4.57 0.14
N ILE A 21 -12.25 4.53 -0.10
CA ILE A 21 -11.42 5.72 -0.33
C ILE A 21 -11.05 5.81 -1.81
N ASP A 22 -11.55 6.86 -2.46
CA ASP A 22 -11.15 7.23 -3.82
C ASP A 22 -10.07 8.32 -3.78
N VAL A 23 -8.81 7.89 -3.83
CA VAL A 23 -7.64 8.79 -3.75
C VAL A 23 -7.54 9.79 -4.91
N ALA A 24 -8.23 9.53 -6.03
CA ALA A 24 -8.26 10.44 -7.17
C ALA A 24 -9.28 11.57 -6.98
N ALA A 25 -10.33 11.34 -6.18
CA ALA A 25 -11.47 12.26 -6.09
C ALA A 25 -11.10 13.64 -5.52
N ASN A 26 -10.39 13.71 -4.39
CA ASN A 26 -10.05 14.98 -3.73
C ASN A 26 -8.98 14.80 -2.63
N PRO A 27 -8.39 15.91 -2.12
CA PRO A 27 -7.41 15.89 -1.03
C PRO A 27 -7.91 15.18 0.24
N GLN A 28 -9.20 15.28 0.58
CA GLN A 28 -9.74 14.66 1.79
C GLN A 28 -9.67 13.12 1.73
N GLN A 29 -9.85 12.53 0.54
CA GLN A 29 -9.67 11.10 0.34
C GLN A 29 -8.19 10.69 0.44
N ARG A 30 -7.26 11.52 -0.04
CA ARG A 30 -5.81 11.27 0.14
C ARG A 30 -5.40 11.35 1.60
N GLN A 31 -5.97 12.29 2.37
CA GLN A 31 -5.77 12.35 3.82
C GLN A 31 -6.27 11.09 4.54
N ARG A 32 -7.46 10.61 4.19
CA ARG A 32 -7.99 9.33 4.68
C ARG A 32 -7.07 8.16 4.35
N TRP A 33 -6.56 8.12 3.12
CA TRP A 33 -5.62 7.09 2.70
C TRP A 33 -4.28 7.17 3.45
N PHE A 34 -3.78 8.37 3.74
CA PHE A 34 -2.55 8.55 4.51
C PHE A 34 -2.69 7.97 5.93
N LEU A 35 -3.81 8.24 6.62
CA LEU A 35 -4.09 7.60 7.91
C LEU A 35 -4.12 6.07 7.79
N ALA A 36 -4.82 5.54 6.78
CA ALA A 36 -4.86 4.10 6.54
C ALA A 36 -3.45 3.52 6.30
N ALA A 37 -2.62 4.18 5.48
CA ALA A 37 -1.24 3.78 5.21
C ALA A 37 -0.39 3.72 6.49
N ILE A 38 -0.56 4.69 7.40
CA ILE A 38 0.10 4.70 8.71
C ILE A 38 -0.25 3.45 9.53
N LEU A 39 -1.52 3.05 9.52
CA LEU A 39 -2.03 1.86 10.22
C LEU A 39 -1.51 0.57 9.56
N PHE A 40 -1.53 0.47 8.23
CA PHE A 40 -1.01 -0.67 7.47
C PHE A 40 0.50 -0.84 7.59
N GLY A 41 1.25 0.27 7.79
CA GLY A 41 2.70 0.25 7.93
C GLY A 41 3.20 -0.37 9.24
N GLY A 42 2.31 -0.66 10.19
CA GLY A 42 2.63 -1.31 11.46
C GLY A 42 2.87 -2.83 11.33
N ARG A 43 3.42 -3.44 12.38
CA ARG A 43 3.56 -4.91 12.49
C ARG A 43 2.24 -5.56 12.90
N ILE A 44 1.22 -5.41 12.05
CA ILE A 44 -0.13 -5.88 12.31
C ILE A 44 -0.76 -6.47 11.05
N SER A 45 -1.82 -7.27 11.19
CA SER A 45 -2.50 -7.83 10.03
C SER A 45 -3.22 -6.72 9.23
N GLY A 46 -3.21 -6.83 7.90
CA GLY A 46 -3.91 -5.87 7.05
C GLY A 46 -5.42 -5.82 7.32
N LYS A 47 -6.03 -6.95 7.70
CA LYS A 47 -7.45 -7.00 8.10
C LYS A 47 -7.72 -6.14 9.32
N LEU A 48 -6.82 -6.17 10.30
CA LEU A 48 -6.96 -5.39 11.53
C LEU A 48 -6.68 -3.91 11.29
N ALA A 49 -5.68 -3.57 10.49
CA ALA A 49 -5.44 -2.18 10.06
C ALA A 49 -6.65 -1.58 9.32
N ALA A 50 -7.25 -2.35 8.39
CA ALA A 50 -8.46 -1.95 7.68
C ALA A 50 -9.66 -1.75 8.62
N HIS A 51 -9.84 -2.64 9.59
CA HIS A 51 -10.88 -2.52 10.60
C HIS A 51 -10.68 -1.28 11.48
N THR A 52 -9.48 -1.06 11.99
CA THR A 52 -9.14 0.14 12.78
C THR A 52 -9.38 1.42 12.00
N TYR A 53 -9.01 1.48 10.72
CA TYR A 53 -9.33 2.64 9.90
C TYR A 53 -10.84 2.92 9.85
N LYS A 54 -11.67 1.88 9.69
CA LYS A 54 -13.14 2.04 9.69
C LYS A 54 -13.65 2.59 11.02
N VAL A 55 -13.12 2.11 12.16
CA VAL A 55 -13.45 2.66 13.49
C VAL A 55 -13.11 4.15 13.59
N PHE A 56 -11.97 4.59 13.04
CA PHE A 56 -11.62 6.02 13.00
C PHE A 56 -12.57 6.80 12.08
N ALA A 57 -12.86 6.28 10.90
CA ALA A 57 -13.76 6.92 9.92
C ALA A 57 -15.20 7.06 10.45
N GLU A 58 -15.72 6.06 11.15
CA GLU A 58 -17.05 6.10 11.81
C GLU A 58 -17.17 7.17 12.89
N GLN A 59 -16.04 7.66 13.42
CA GLN A 59 -15.98 8.70 14.44
C GLN A 59 -15.50 10.04 13.86
N ASP A 60 -15.43 10.16 12.53
CA ASP A 60 -14.85 11.28 11.78
C ASP A 60 -13.42 11.68 12.23
N ALA A 61 -12.70 10.72 12.84
CA ALA A 61 -11.36 10.89 13.36
C ALA A 61 -10.28 10.67 12.28
N VAL A 62 -10.48 11.24 11.08
CA VAL A 62 -9.62 10.99 9.91
C VAL A 62 -8.79 12.20 9.48
N ARG A 63 -9.13 13.37 10.01
CA ARG A 63 -8.44 14.64 9.73
C ARG A 63 -7.30 14.89 10.73
N PRO A 64 -6.16 15.48 10.31
CA PRO A 64 -5.02 15.72 11.20
C PRO A 64 -5.39 16.51 12.45
N GLU A 65 -6.14 17.61 12.29
CA GLU A 65 -6.52 18.52 13.38
C GLU A 65 -7.46 17.83 14.36
N VAL A 66 -8.39 17.00 13.85
CA VAL A 66 -9.31 16.21 14.69
C VAL A 66 -8.54 15.17 15.49
N ILE A 67 -7.59 14.47 14.86
CA ILE A 67 -6.75 13.48 15.55
C ILE A 67 -5.92 14.13 16.65
N VAL A 68 -5.34 15.31 16.38
CA VAL A 68 -4.59 16.07 17.39
C VAL A 68 -5.51 16.52 18.53
N ALA A 69 -6.69 17.04 18.22
CA ALA A 69 -7.65 17.54 19.21
C ALA A 69 -8.27 16.43 20.08
N LEU A 70 -8.44 15.21 19.55
CA LEU A 70 -8.90 14.06 20.33
C LEU A 70 -7.95 13.72 21.48
N GLY A 71 -6.66 13.99 21.31
CA GLY A 71 -5.64 13.69 22.29
C GLY A 71 -5.41 12.19 22.48
N TRP A 72 -4.46 11.88 23.36
CA TRP A 72 -3.88 10.55 23.42
C TRP A 72 -4.87 9.48 23.93
N ASP A 73 -5.62 9.75 25.01
CA ASP A 73 -6.53 8.77 25.62
C ASP A 73 -7.67 8.32 24.69
N ARG A 74 -8.23 9.27 23.93
CA ARG A 74 -9.29 8.97 22.96
C ARG A 74 -8.75 8.16 21.78
N LEU A 75 -7.54 8.45 21.32
CA LEU A 75 -6.90 7.66 20.27
C LEU A 75 -6.62 6.23 20.72
N VAL A 76 -6.16 6.03 21.96
CA VAL A 76 -6.01 4.68 22.55
C VAL A 76 -7.34 3.95 22.54
N THR A 77 -8.42 4.61 22.97
CA THR A 77 -9.78 4.02 22.96
C THR A 77 -10.21 3.58 21.54
N LEU A 78 -9.93 4.39 20.51
CA LEU A 78 -10.25 4.04 19.13
C LEU A 78 -9.38 2.90 18.60
N LEU A 79 -8.09 2.90 18.96
CA LEU A 79 -7.15 1.85 18.59
C LEU A 79 -7.53 0.50 19.22
N ASP A 80 -7.93 0.48 20.48
CA ASP A 80 -8.41 -0.71 21.18
C ASP A 80 -9.66 -1.29 20.53
N ARG A 81 -10.64 -0.44 20.21
CA ARG A 81 -11.83 -0.85 19.43
C ARG A 81 -11.44 -1.40 18.05
N GLY A 82 -10.41 -0.84 17.44
CA GLY A 82 -9.83 -1.35 16.20
C GLY A 82 -9.07 -2.67 16.35
N GLY A 83 -8.71 -3.04 17.58
CA GLY A 83 -7.98 -4.26 17.96
C GLY A 83 -6.46 -4.10 18.05
N TYR A 84 -5.96 -2.87 18.18
CA TYR A 84 -4.54 -2.54 18.38
C TYR A 84 -4.07 -2.69 19.84
N THR A 85 -4.77 -3.45 20.69
CA THR A 85 -4.58 -3.54 22.16
C THR A 85 -3.17 -3.87 22.67
N ARG A 86 -2.23 -4.28 21.80
CA ARG A 86 -0.82 -4.53 22.16
C ARG A 86 0.12 -3.39 21.80
N CYS A 87 -0.34 -2.45 20.99
CA CYS A 87 0.47 -1.40 20.36
C CYS A 87 -0.28 -0.05 20.28
N ASP A 88 -1.45 0.04 20.89
CA ASP A 88 -2.33 1.19 21.07
C ASP A 88 -1.57 2.39 21.62
N TYR A 89 -0.91 2.28 22.78
CA TYR A 89 -0.12 3.37 23.39
C TYR A 89 0.87 3.98 22.39
N LYS A 90 1.69 3.12 21.78
CA LYS A 90 2.73 3.53 20.82
C LYS A 90 2.12 4.10 19.53
N THR A 91 1.01 3.54 19.07
CA THR A 91 0.35 3.98 17.84
C THR A 91 -0.37 5.31 18.05
N ALA A 92 -0.99 5.55 19.22
CA ALA A 92 -1.56 6.84 19.60
C ALA A 92 -0.50 7.94 19.64
N THR A 93 0.63 7.69 20.32
CA THR A 93 1.77 8.63 20.34
C THR A 93 2.29 8.91 18.93
N LYS A 94 2.45 7.87 18.10
CA LYS A 94 2.86 8.03 16.70
C LYS A 94 1.89 8.89 15.91
N LEU A 95 0.58 8.63 16.03
CA LEU A 95 -0.45 9.36 15.28
C LEU A 95 -0.48 10.84 15.68
N LEU A 96 -0.40 11.15 16.98
CA LEU A 96 -0.32 12.54 17.45
C LEU A 96 0.92 13.25 16.92
N ALA A 97 2.09 12.60 16.97
CA ALA A 97 3.33 13.20 16.47
C ALA A 97 3.24 13.49 14.97
N VAL A 98 2.79 12.51 14.17
CA VAL A 98 2.72 12.63 12.70
C VAL A 98 1.67 13.63 12.26
N MET A 99 0.47 13.58 12.85
CA MET A 99 -0.60 14.52 12.51
C MET A 99 -0.28 15.92 13.03
N GLY A 100 0.33 16.06 14.21
CA GLY A 100 0.82 17.33 14.73
C GLY A 100 1.86 17.96 13.81
N ALA A 101 2.86 17.20 13.36
CA ALA A 101 3.85 17.70 12.41
C ALA A 101 3.21 18.14 11.07
N LEU A 102 2.20 17.40 10.59
CA LEU A 102 1.48 17.78 9.37
C LEU A 102 0.67 19.07 9.57
N VAL A 103 0.04 19.25 10.73
CA VAL A 103 -0.64 20.49 11.12
C VAL A 103 0.34 21.65 11.18
N ASP A 104 1.44 21.50 11.91
CA ASP A 104 2.37 22.59 12.21
C ASP A 104 3.19 23.01 10.98
N GLN A 105 3.63 22.05 10.17
CA GLN A 105 4.56 22.31 9.07
C GLN A 105 3.85 22.56 7.74
N TYR A 106 2.65 21.99 7.55
CA TYR A 106 1.93 21.99 6.28
C TYR A 106 0.45 22.37 6.43
N GLU A 107 0.04 22.94 7.56
CA GLU A 107 -1.33 23.44 7.80
C GLU A 107 -2.39 22.36 7.55
N ALA A 108 -2.09 21.14 8.00
CA ALA A 108 -2.93 19.95 7.88
C ALA A 108 -3.18 19.48 6.43
N ASP A 109 -2.37 19.94 5.47
CA ASP A 109 -2.59 19.73 4.04
C ASP A 109 -1.45 18.94 3.39
N LEU A 110 -1.78 17.70 3.01
CA LEU A 110 -0.88 16.82 2.27
C LEU A 110 -0.53 17.34 0.87
N GLU A 111 -1.41 18.14 0.24
CA GLU A 111 -1.12 18.75 -1.05
C GLU A 111 0.02 19.77 -0.91
N ARG A 112 0.05 20.56 0.17
CA ARG A 112 1.16 21.50 0.44
C ARG A 112 2.48 20.77 0.67
N LEU A 113 2.45 19.62 1.33
CA LEU A 113 3.63 18.77 1.47
C LEU A 113 4.12 18.29 0.11
N HIS A 114 3.20 17.81 -0.74
CA HIS A 114 3.52 17.42 -2.11
C HIS A 114 4.07 18.59 -2.92
N ASP A 115 3.43 19.75 -2.93
CA ASP A 115 3.86 20.94 -3.67
C ASP A 115 5.27 21.38 -3.29
N ARG A 116 5.59 21.39 -1.98
CA ARG A 116 6.92 21.77 -1.47
C ARG A 116 8.02 20.74 -1.79
N ALA A 117 7.66 19.51 -2.14
CA ALA A 117 8.65 18.51 -2.52
C ALA A 117 9.29 18.85 -3.88
N GLN A 118 10.61 18.75 -3.98
CA GLN A 118 11.35 19.07 -5.21
C GLN A 118 11.42 17.88 -6.19
N SER A 119 11.30 16.66 -5.68
CA SER A 119 11.39 15.42 -6.45
C SER A 119 10.59 14.30 -5.77
N ALA A 120 10.53 13.12 -6.41
CA ALA A 120 9.96 11.93 -5.79
C ALA A 120 10.73 11.52 -4.51
N ASP A 121 12.06 11.54 -4.56
CA ASP A 121 12.89 11.23 -3.40
C ASP A 121 12.70 12.24 -2.26
N ASP A 122 12.60 13.54 -2.56
CA ASP A 122 12.32 14.58 -1.56
C ASP A 122 10.91 14.39 -0.96
N LEU A 123 9.93 13.98 -1.77
CA LEU A 123 8.59 13.65 -1.26
C LEU A 123 8.64 12.50 -0.26
N GLU A 124 9.38 11.43 -0.57
CA GLU A 124 9.55 10.30 0.34
C GLU A 124 10.23 10.70 1.64
N VAL A 125 11.27 11.55 1.57
CA VAL A 125 11.98 12.07 2.74
C VAL A 125 11.07 12.95 3.59
N ARG A 126 10.32 13.87 2.99
CA ARG A 126 9.37 14.75 3.71
C ARG A 126 8.29 13.98 4.44
N LEU A 127 7.71 12.96 3.79
CA LEU A 127 6.72 12.10 4.43
C LEU A 127 7.32 11.33 5.62
N GLN A 128 8.54 10.81 5.50
CA GLN A 128 9.23 10.14 6.62
C GLN A 128 9.54 11.10 7.76
N ASN A 129 9.88 12.35 7.44
CA ASN A 129 10.19 13.39 8.43
C ASN A 129 8.96 13.94 9.17
N LEU A 130 7.73 13.58 8.78
CA LEU A 130 6.54 13.90 9.57
C LEU A 130 6.55 13.24 10.96
N GLY A 131 7.26 12.13 11.15
CA GLY A 131 7.43 11.62 12.50
C GLY A 131 8.02 10.22 12.59
N ALA A 132 8.60 9.95 13.75
CA ALA A 132 9.15 8.64 14.08
C ALA A 132 8.09 7.54 13.86
N GLY A 133 8.42 6.56 13.02
CA GLY A 133 7.54 5.46 12.67
C GLY A 133 6.83 5.59 11.32
N ILE A 134 7.01 6.69 10.58
CA ILE A 134 6.76 6.74 9.14
C ILE A 134 8.02 6.29 8.42
N GLY A 135 8.07 5.00 8.09
CA GLY A 135 9.20 4.42 7.37
C GLY A 135 8.92 4.21 5.88
N PRO A 136 9.91 3.71 5.11
CA PRO A 136 9.79 3.46 3.68
C PRO A 136 8.58 2.59 3.30
N VAL A 137 8.21 1.63 4.16
CA VAL A 137 7.02 0.79 3.94
C VAL A 137 5.73 1.61 3.98
N THR A 138 5.58 2.51 4.95
CA THR A 138 4.39 3.37 5.07
C THR A 138 4.30 4.32 3.88
N VAL A 139 5.41 4.95 3.52
CA VAL A 139 5.50 5.85 2.37
C VAL A 139 5.18 5.12 1.07
N ASN A 140 5.72 3.92 0.86
CA ASN A 140 5.41 3.11 -0.31
C ASN A 140 3.92 2.73 -0.37
N ILE A 141 3.30 2.34 0.75
CA ILE A 141 1.86 2.05 0.80
C ILE A 141 1.04 3.26 0.38
N PHE A 142 1.37 4.44 0.91
CA PHE A 142 0.70 5.68 0.57
C PHE A 142 0.89 6.03 -0.91
N LEU A 143 2.14 6.32 -1.31
CA LEU A 143 2.46 6.87 -2.62
C LEU A 143 2.19 5.92 -3.80
N ARG A 144 2.23 4.59 -3.61
CA ARG A 144 1.91 3.63 -4.67
C ARG A 144 0.53 3.90 -5.28
N GLU A 145 -0.47 4.20 -4.45
CA GLU A 145 -1.84 4.41 -4.92
C GLU A 145 -2.06 5.84 -5.45
N LEU A 146 -1.11 6.74 -5.22
CA LEU A 146 -1.09 8.08 -5.79
C LEU A 146 -0.30 8.19 -7.10
N ARG A 147 0.27 7.09 -7.63
CA ARG A 147 0.95 7.11 -8.93
C ARG A 147 0.02 7.59 -10.03
N GLY A 148 0.45 8.59 -10.78
CA GLY A 148 -0.36 9.21 -11.83
C GLY A 148 -1.41 10.21 -11.33
N ILE A 149 -1.55 10.37 -10.01
CA ILE A 149 -2.39 11.41 -9.38
C ILE A 149 -1.50 12.55 -8.91
N TRP A 150 -0.46 12.23 -8.14
CA TRP A 150 0.58 13.18 -7.76
C TRP A 150 1.78 13.02 -8.67
N SER A 151 2.25 14.13 -9.25
CA SER A 151 3.39 14.16 -10.18
C SER A 151 4.70 13.64 -9.58
N LYS A 152 4.83 13.66 -8.25
CA LYS A 152 6.02 13.23 -7.49
C LYS A 152 5.78 11.90 -6.75
N ALA A 153 4.61 11.29 -6.88
CA ALA A 153 4.33 9.98 -6.29
C ALA A 153 4.90 8.88 -7.18
N ASP A 154 6.20 8.62 -7.05
CA ASP A 154 6.88 7.58 -7.80
C ASP A 154 7.86 6.76 -6.94
N PRO A 155 7.39 6.13 -5.83
CA PRO A 155 8.27 5.36 -4.96
C PRO A 155 8.82 4.13 -5.69
N PRO A 156 9.98 3.55 -5.31
CA PRO A 156 10.44 2.28 -5.86
C PRO A 156 9.44 1.13 -5.64
N LEU A 157 9.58 0.00 -6.35
CA LEU A 157 8.69 -1.15 -6.09
C LEU A 157 8.87 -1.67 -4.67
N SER A 158 7.75 -2.06 -4.06
CA SER A 158 7.81 -2.80 -2.80
C SER A 158 8.46 -4.17 -3.02
N PHE A 159 9.12 -4.69 -1.99
CA PHE A 159 9.63 -6.07 -1.99
C PHE A 159 8.55 -7.10 -2.38
N LEU A 160 7.29 -6.90 -1.97
CA LEU A 160 6.19 -7.83 -2.25
C LEU A 160 5.81 -7.82 -3.73
N THR A 161 5.77 -6.64 -4.35
CA THR A 161 5.53 -6.50 -5.78
C THR A 161 6.66 -7.13 -6.57
N GLN A 162 7.90 -6.83 -6.20
CA GLN A 162 9.08 -7.38 -6.88
C GLN A 162 9.12 -8.90 -6.76
N LEU A 163 8.97 -9.45 -5.55
CA LEU A 163 8.94 -10.90 -5.29
C LEU A 163 7.88 -11.63 -6.13
N SER A 164 6.65 -11.12 -6.17
CA SER A 164 5.57 -11.76 -6.92
C SER A 164 5.80 -11.66 -8.43
N SER A 165 6.30 -10.53 -8.91
CA SER A 165 6.63 -10.32 -10.33
C SER A 165 7.77 -11.23 -10.80
N GLU A 166 8.81 -11.40 -9.98
CA GLU A 166 9.90 -12.36 -10.23
C GLU A 166 9.38 -13.80 -10.26
N ASN A 167 8.51 -14.18 -9.31
CA ASN A 167 7.92 -15.53 -9.28
C ASN A 167 7.03 -15.82 -10.49
N LEU A 168 6.38 -14.81 -11.08
CA LEU A 168 5.62 -14.92 -12.32
C LEU A 168 6.50 -14.85 -13.59
N GLY A 169 7.78 -14.50 -13.44
CA GLY A 169 8.71 -14.30 -14.55
C GLY A 169 8.41 -13.07 -15.39
N ILE A 170 7.76 -12.06 -14.80
CA ILE A 170 7.56 -10.73 -15.40
C ILE A 170 8.85 -9.92 -15.26
N LEU A 171 9.50 -10.03 -14.10
CA LEU A 171 10.76 -9.36 -13.81
C LEU A 171 11.90 -10.39 -13.66
N PRO A 172 13.14 -10.03 -14.07
CA PRO A 172 14.32 -10.79 -13.68
C PRO A 172 14.61 -10.62 -12.19
N SER A 173 15.26 -11.61 -11.58
CA SER A 173 15.72 -11.51 -10.19
C SER A 173 17.02 -10.72 -10.07
N GLY A 174 17.23 -10.08 -8.92
CA GLY A 174 18.50 -9.43 -8.57
C GLY A 174 18.65 -7.98 -9.07
N ILE A 175 17.64 -7.41 -9.72
CA ILE A 175 17.61 -5.99 -10.09
C ILE A 175 17.16 -5.11 -8.91
N SER A 176 17.56 -3.83 -8.91
CA SER A 176 17.18 -2.90 -7.85
C SER A 176 15.67 -2.59 -7.87
N PRO A 177 15.05 -2.18 -6.74
CA PRO A 177 13.63 -1.82 -6.70
C PRO A 177 13.22 -0.72 -7.69
N ARG A 178 14.15 0.20 -8.01
CA ARG A 178 13.96 1.29 -8.98
C ARG A 178 13.95 0.76 -10.42
N GLN A 179 14.93 -0.09 -10.76
CA GLN A 179 14.99 -0.77 -12.06
C GLN A 179 13.79 -1.72 -12.26
N ALA A 180 13.37 -2.40 -11.19
CA ALA A 180 12.19 -3.27 -11.19
C ALA A 180 10.91 -2.49 -11.53
N LEU A 181 10.77 -1.28 -10.98
CA LEU A 181 9.67 -0.38 -11.30
C LEU A 181 9.67 0.04 -12.76
N GLU A 182 10.80 0.54 -13.26
CA GLU A 182 10.94 0.99 -14.64
C GLU A 182 10.63 -0.14 -15.63
N THR A 183 11.16 -1.34 -15.35
CA THR A 183 10.91 -2.54 -16.16
C THR A 183 9.42 -2.91 -16.13
N LEU A 184 8.79 -2.97 -14.95
CA LEU A 184 7.38 -3.33 -14.83
C LEU A 184 6.46 -2.29 -15.49
N GLN A 185 6.80 -1.00 -15.42
CA GLN A 185 6.08 0.05 -16.13
C GLN A 185 6.24 -0.06 -17.65
N ALA A 186 7.44 -0.39 -18.15
CA ALA A 186 7.66 -0.63 -19.57
C ALA A 186 6.83 -1.82 -20.06
N GLU A 187 6.81 -2.92 -19.31
CA GLU A 187 5.95 -4.07 -19.58
C GLU A 187 4.47 -3.69 -19.55
N TRP A 188 4.02 -2.89 -18.59
CA TRP A 188 2.64 -2.41 -18.54
C TRP A 188 2.25 -1.62 -19.81
N ARG A 189 3.12 -0.73 -20.28
CA ARG A 189 2.86 0.08 -21.48
C ARG A 189 2.74 -0.76 -22.75
N SER A 190 3.39 -1.93 -22.83
CA SER A 190 3.28 -2.83 -24.00
C SER A 190 1.99 -3.67 -23.99
N GLN A 191 1.32 -3.77 -22.84
CA GLN A 191 0.10 -4.56 -22.67
C GLN A 191 -0.83 -4.00 -21.58
N PRO A 192 -1.38 -2.78 -21.79
CA PRO A 192 -2.32 -2.21 -20.84
C PRO A 192 -3.61 -3.03 -20.79
N VAL A 193 -4.30 -2.99 -19.66
CA VAL A 193 -5.63 -3.56 -19.49
C VAL A 193 -6.64 -2.41 -19.44
N GLU A 194 -7.65 -2.47 -20.31
CA GLU A 194 -8.67 -1.42 -20.41
C GLU A 194 -9.38 -1.18 -19.06
N GLY A 195 -9.61 0.09 -18.73
CA GLY A 195 -10.26 0.50 -17.49
C GLY A 195 -9.42 0.27 -16.22
N ARG A 196 -8.13 -0.07 -16.35
CA ARG A 196 -7.21 -0.30 -15.23
C ARG A 196 -6.00 0.61 -15.32
N ALA A 197 -5.50 1.03 -14.16
CA ALA A 197 -4.26 1.78 -14.04
C ALA A 197 -3.08 0.85 -13.67
N PHE A 198 -1.85 1.35 -13.84
CA PHE A 198 -0.66 0.65 -13.37
C PHE A 198 -0.70 0.38 -11.85
N SER A 199 -1.25 1.32 -11.07
CA SER A 199 -1.40 1.20 -9.62
C SER A 199 -2.32 0.05 -9.23
N ASP A 200 -3.34 -0.30 -10.05
CA ASP A 200 -4.16 -1.49 -9.84
C ASP A 200 -3.32 -2.77 -9.95
N LEU A 201 -2.50 -2.87 -11.01
CA LEU A 201 -1.61 -4.02 -11.22
C LEU A 201 -0.60 -4.13 -10.07
N GLU A 202 0.02 -3.02 -9.69
CA GLU A 202 0.99 -3.00 -8.60
C GLU A 202 0.36 -3.43 -7.27
N ALA A 203 -0.84 -2.94 -6.95
CA ALA A 203 -1.58 -3.34 -5.75
C ALA A 203 -1.96 -4.83 -5.77
N ALA A 204 -2.42 -5.35 -6.91
CA ALA A 204 -2.71 -6.77 -7.08
C ALA A 204 -1.46 -7.65 -6.87
N LEU A 205 -0.30 -7.21 -7.39
CA LEU A 205 0.98 -7.88 -7.18
C LEU A 205 1.44 -7.81 -5.71
N VAL A 206 1.21 -6.69 -5.00
CA VAL A 206 1.45 -6.62 -3.54
C VAL A 206 0.63 -7.68 -2.80
N ARG A 207 -0.65 -7.86 -3.16
CA ARG A 207 -1.53 -8.90 -2.56
C ARG A 207 -0.98 -10.30 -2.82
N LEU A 208 -0.63 -10.60 -4.07
CA LEU A 208 -0.03 -11.89 -4.44
C LEU A 208 1.25 -12.16 -3.62
N GLY A 209 2.13 -11.16 -3.56
CA GLY A 209 3.38 -11.21 -2.82
C GLY A 209 3.16 -11.48 -1.33
N ARG A 210 2.22 -10.75 -0.72
CA ARG A 210 1.89 -10.80 0.71
C ARG A 210 1.28 -12.13 1.12
N ASP A 211 0.28 -12.58 0.35
CA ASP A 211 -0.66 -13.62 0.76
C ASP A 211 -0.23 -15.00 0.27
N PHE A 212 0.52 -15.08 -0.83
CA PHE A 212 0.89 -16.37 -1.44
C PHE A 212 2.39 -16.57 -1.64
N CYS A 213 3.17 -15.53 -1.96
CA CYS A 213 4.59 -15.71 -2.27
C CYS A 213 5.50 -15.69 -1.03
N ARG A 214 5.23 -14.79 -0.08
CA ARG A 214 6.06 -14.59 1.12
C ARG A 214 5.70 -15.54 2.25
N LYS A 215 4.41 -15.78 2.46
CA LYS A 215 3.89 -16.61 3.57
C LYS A 215 3.46 -17.97 3.06
N LYS A 216 3.44 -18.96 3.97
CA LYS A 216 2.70 -20.19 3.72
C LYS A 216 1.21 -19.83 3.69
N SER A 217 0.55 -20.10 2.57
CA SER A 217 -0.90 -19.98 2.41
C SER A 217 -1.55 -21.36 2.56
N ASP A 218 -2.66 -21.46 3.29
CA ASP A 218 -3.43 -22.71 3.33
C ASP A 218 -4.29 -22.90 2.07
N SER A 219 -4.36 -21.89 1.21
CA SER A 219 -5.11 -21.89 -0.05
C SER A 219 -4.19 -21.96 -1.28
N LEU A 220 -4.74 -22.51 -2.36
CA LEU A 220 -4.08 -22.51 -3.67
C LEU A 220 -3.88 -21.08 -4.17
N CYS A 221 -2.69 -20.82 -4.72
CA CYS A 221 -2.37 -19.54 -5.33
C CYS A 221 -3.24 -19.30 -6.57
N PRO A 222 -3.95 -18.16 -6.68
CA PRO A 222 -4.84 -17.88 -7.81
C PRO A 222 -4.09 -17.84 -9.14
N LEU A 223 -2.77 -17.56 -9.12
CA LEU A 223 -1.89 -17.56 -10.30
C LEU A 223 -0.90 -18.73 -10.32
N GLY A 224 -1.21 -19.85 -9.66
CA GLY A 224 -0.33 -21.01 -9.58
C GLY A 224 0.12 -21.54 -10.96
N THR A 225 -0.78 -21.55 -11.94
CA THR A 225 -0.49 -22.00 -13.32
C THR A 225 0.52 -21.08 -14.03
N TRP A 226 0.54 -19.80 -13.69
CA TRP A 226 1.44 -18.77 -14.25
C TRP A 226 2.79 -18.68 -13.52
N CYS A 227 2.88 -19.22 -12.31
CA CYS A 227 4.08 -19.15 -11.48
C CYS A 227 5.25 -19.94 -12.10
N ARG A 228 6.40 -19.28 -12.30
CA ARG A 228 7.65 -19.87 -12.78
C ARG A 228 8.54 -20.42 -11.67
N LYS A 229 8.24 -20.12 -10.40
CA LYS A 229 8.94 -20.71 -9.25
C LYS A 229 8.80 -22.24 -9.29
N ARG A 230 9.94 -22.95 -9.19
CA ARG A 230 10.00 -24.41 -9.26
C ARG A 230 9.36 -25.06 -8.03
N THR A 231 9.66 -24.54 -6.85
CA THR A 231 9.16 -25.04 -5.57
C THR A 231 8.24 -24.01 -4.93
N CYS A 232 6.94 -24.30 -4.92
CA CYS A 232 5.94 -23.51 -4.21
C CYS A 232 4.82 -24.43 -3.72
N PRO A 233 4.60 -24.54 -2.40
CA PRO A 233 3.60 -25.47 -1.84
C PRO A 233 2.15 -25.08 -2.17
N HIS A 234 1.92 -23.88 -2.70
CA HIS A 234 0.60 -23.36 -3.04
C HIS A 234 0.34 -23.35 -4.56
N LYS A 235 1.27 -23.90 -5.34
CA LYS A 235 1.16 -23.97 -6.79
C LYS A 235 0.24 -25.12 -7.16
N SER A 236 -0.82 -24.84 -7.90
CA SER A 236 -1.65 -25.89 -8.51
C SER A 236 -0.75 -26.80 -9.36
N PRO A 237 -0.84 -28.14 -9.25
CA PRO A 237 -0.11 -29.03 -10.14
C PRO A 237 -0.47 -28.68 -11.57
N ARG A 238 0.54 -28.41 -12.42
CA ARG A 238 0.31 -28.26 -13.85
C ARG A 238 -0.39 -29.55 -14.29
N SER A 239 -1.56 -29.45 -14.89
CA SER A 239 -2.13 -30.53 -15.67
C SER A 239 -1.11 -30.85 -16.76
N TYR A 240 -0.29 -31.87 -16.53
CA TYR A 240 0.51 -32.46 -17.57
C TYR A 240 -0.49 -33.11 -18.52
N THR A 241 -0.86 -32.42 -19.60
CA THR A 241 -1.32 -33.12 -20.80
C THR A 241 -0.13 -33.94 -21.28
N LEU A 242 -0.10 -35.20 -20.88
CA LEU A 242 0.69 -36.25 -21.51
C LEU A 242 0.35 -36.20 -22.99
N SER A 243 1.31 -35.76 -23.80
CA SER A 243 1.31 -35.94 -25.25
C SER A 243 2.25 -37.09 -25.56
#